data_AF-A0A2E2HJV5-F1
#
_entry.id   AF-A0A2E2HJV5-F1
#
_cell.length_a   1.000
_cell.length_b   1.000
_cell.length_c   1.000
_cell.angle_alpha   90.00
_cell.angle_beta   90.00
_cell.angle_gamma   90.00
#
_symmetry.space_group_name_H-M   'P 1'
#
loop_
_entity.id
_entity.type
_entity.pdbx_description
1 polymer ?
#
loop_
_entity_poly.entity_id
_entity_poly.type
_entity_poly.pdbx_seq_one_letter_code
_entity_poly.pdbx_strand_id
1 'polypeptide(L)'
;PSWTVRIRRWNNTSFLTLKGPRSGAVASEYEWEIDGDVANNIVQQTTYPCIEKNRYLWKSEDGFLWEIDEFEGSLAGLIIAEVELEDEAAELSIPVWAGMELTHLKGWSNAALVKMLS
;
A
#
# COMPACT_ATOMS: atom_id res chain seq x y z
N PRO A 1 -24.30 0.45 -2.70
CA PRO A 1 -23.19 -0.32 -3.33
C PRO A 1 -21.84 0.30 -2.94
N SER A 2 -21.04 -0.37 -2.10
CA SER A 2 -19.78 0.17 -1.58
C SER A 2 -18.62 -0.13 -2.54
N TRP A 3 -18.56 0.62 -3.63
CA TRP A 3 -17.37 0.65 -4.49
C TRP A 3 -16.36 1.66 -3.94
N THR A 4 -15.08 1.34 -4.02
CA THR A 4 -13.99 2.25 -3.67
C THR A 4 -13.24 2.62 -4.94
N VAL A 5 -13.03 3.92 -5.15
CA VAL A 5 -12.17 4.43 -6.21
C VAL A 5 -10.84 4.84 -5.58
N ARG A 6 -9.73 4.45 -6.22
CA ARG A 6 -8.38 4.82 -5.79
C ARG A 6 -7.61 5.36 -6.99
N ILE A 7 -6.95 6.50 -6.81
CA ILE A 7 -5.89 6.94 -7.72
C ILE A 7 -4.56 6.62 -7.06
N ARG A 8 -3.68 5.95 -7.80
CA ARG A 8 -2.29 5.67 -7.39
C ARG A 8 -1.35 6.29 -8.41
N ARG A 9 -0.39 7.09 -7.95
CA ARG A 9 0.75 7.52 -8.74
C ARG A 9 1.96 6.69 -8.32
N TRP A 10 2.69 6.19 -9.29
CA TRP A 10 3.91 5.42 -9.09
C TRP A 10 4.95 5.87 -10.10
N ASN A 11 6.01 6.52 -9.63
CA ASN A 11 6.98 7.21 -10.49
C ASN A 11 6.26 8.12 -11.50
N ASN A 12 6.39 7.85 -12.80
CA ASN A 12 5.79 8.63 -13.88
C ASN A 12 4.49 8.03 -14.44
N THR A 13 3.94 7.01 -13.77
CA THR A 13 2.72 6.32 -14.20
C THR A 13 1.60 6.56 -13.19
N SER A 14 0.37 6.69 -13.67
CA SER A 14 -0.81 6.87 -12.84
C SER A 14 -1.85 5.81 -13.14
N PHE A 15 -2.53 5.35 -12.10
CA PHE A 15 -3.55 4.30 -12.17
C PHE A 15 -4.83 4.76 -11.51
N LEU A 16 -5.96 4.47 -12.14
CA LEU A 16 -7.28 4.53 -11.56
C LEU A 16 -7.75 3.10 -11.28
N THR A 17 -8.06 2.81 -10.02
CA THR A 17 -8.56 1.51 -9.60
C THR A 17 -10.00 1.64 -9.08
N LEU A 18 -10.88 0.78 -9.58
CA LEU A 18 -12.25 0.60 -9.07
C LEU A 18 -12.33 -0.75 -8.36
N LYS A 19 -12.50 -0.73 -7.03
CA LYS A 19 -12.61 -1.92 -6.19
C LYS A 19 -14.04 -2.15 -5.73
N GLY A 20 -14.56 -3.34 -6.01
CA GLY A 20 -15.89 -3.78 -5.61
C GLY A 20 -15.96 -4.23 -4.16
N PRO A 21 -17.17 -4.51 -3.66
CA PRO A 21 -17.36 -5.07 -2.33
C PRO A 21 -16.65 -6.44 -2.23
N ARG A 22 -15.98 -6.67 -1.11
CA ARG A 22 -15.26 -7.91 -0.84
C ARG A 22 -16.22 -9.04 -0.47
N SER A 23 -16.06 -10.21 -1.08
CA SER A 23 -16.75 -11.45 -0.74
C SER A 23 -15.70 -12.51 -0.35
N GLY A 24 -15.52 -12.75 0.96
CA GLY A 24 -14.47 -13.62 1.46
C GLY A 24 -13.07 -13.06 1.22
N ALA A 25 -12.22 -13.80 0.50
CA ALA A 25 -10.87 -13.37 0.11
C ALA A 25 -10.82 -12.59 -1.21
N VAL A 26 -11.94 -12.52 -1.95
CA VAL A 26 -11.97 -12.00 -3.32
C VAL A 26 -12.73 -10.68 -3.37
N ALA A 27 -12.22 -9.72 -4.13
CA ALA A 27 -12.93 -8.50 -4.50
C ALA A 27 -12.72 -8.26 -6.01
N SER A 28 -13.76 -7.83 -6.71
CA SER A 28 -13.60 -7.36 -8.08
C SER A 28 -12.69 -6.13 -8.08
N GLU A 29 -11.65 -6.15 -8.89
CA GLU A 29 -10.73 -5.02 -9.05
C GLU A 29 -10.54 -4.78 -10.54
N TYR A 30 -10.78 -3.54 -10.95
CA TYR A 30 -10.50 -3.06 -12.30
C TYR A 30 -9.48 -1.94 -12.17
N GLU A 31 -8.37 -2.07 -12.88
CA GLU A 31 -7.29 -1.08 -12.88
C GLU A 31 -7.02 -0.62 -14.31
N TRP A 32 -6.91 0.70 -14.48
CA TRP A 32 -6.56 1.32 -15.74
C TRP A 32 -5.39 2.25 -15.52
N GLU A 33 -4.39 2.18 -16.39
CA GLU A 33 -3.43 3.27 -16.52
C GLU A 33 -4.16 4.49 -17.09
N ILE A 34 -3.90 5.65 -16.49
CA ILE A 34 -4.46 6.93 -16.89
C ILE A 34 -3.34 7.93 -17.12
N ASP A 35 -3.63 8.93 -17.96
CA ASP A 35 -2.72 10.03 -18.20
C ASP A 35 -2.38 10.79 -16.89
N GLY A 36 -1.12 11.19 -16.76
CA GLY A 36 -0.61 11.85 -15.55
C GLY A 36 -1.26 13.21 -15.28
N ASP A 37 -1.56 13.99 -16.31
CA ASP A 37 -2.23 15.28 -16.15
C ASP A 37 -3.68 15.09 -15.72
N VAL A 38 -4.35 14.05 -16.23
CA VAL A 38 -5.69 13.66 -15.77
C VAL A 38 -5.66 13.31 -14.28
N ALA A 39 -4.71 12.47 -13.85
CA ALA A 39 -4.57 12.08 -12.44
C ALA A 39 -4.31 13.30 -11.54
N ASN A 40 -3.40 14.20 -11.96
CA ASN A 40 -3.05 15.40 -11.21
C ASN A 40 -4.25 16.36 -11.08
N ASN A 41 -5.00 16.57 -12.16
CA ASN A 41 -6.20 17.40 -12.14
C ASN A 41 -7.24 16.86 -11.15
N ILE A 42 -7.46 15.54 -11.10
CA ILE A 42 -8.41 14.94 -10.13
C ILE A 42 -7.93 15.17 -8.70
N VAL A 43 -6.65 14.89 -8.42
CA VAL A 43 -6.08 15.02 -7.07
C VAL A 43 -6.10 16.47 -6.58
N GLN A 44 -5.91 17.46 -7.46
CA GLN A 44 -5.91 18.88 -7.09
C GLN A 44 -7.32 19.46 -6.83
N GLN A 45 -8.37 18.85 -7.39
CA GLN A 45 -9.73 19.41 -7.34
C GLN A 45 -10.42 19.27 -5.98
N THR A 46 -9.91 18.45 -5.06
CA THR A 46 -10.46 18.33 -3.70
C THR A 46 -9.46 17.67 -2.75
N THR A 47 -9.73 17.76 -1.45
CA THR A 47 -8.96 17.08 -0.42
C THR A 47 -9.48 15.67 -0.25
N TYR A 48 -8.66 14.69 -0.61
CA TYR A 48 -8.92 13.28 -0.35
C TYR A 48 -7.95 12.78 0.73
N PRO A 49 -8.36 11.79 1.54
CA PRO A 49 -7.43 11.01 2.34
C PRO A 49 -6.36 10.40 1.43
N CYS A 50 -5.10 10.79 1.60
CA CYS A 50 -3.98 10.28 0.81
C CYS A 50 -2.89 9.72 1.71
N ILE A 51 -2.12 8.79 1.16
CA ILE A 51 -0.87 8.31 1.74
C ILE A 51 0.21 8.54 0.69
N GLU A 52 1.32 9.10 1.14
CA GLU A 52 2.54 9.28 0.37
C GLU A 52 3.66 8.52 1.07
N LYS A 53 4.51 7.83 0.32
CA LYS A 53 5.59 7.00 0.85
C LYS A 53 6.65 6.71 -0.20
N ASN A 54 7.89 6.51 0.24
CA ASN A 54 8.95 5.92 -0.55
C ASN A 54 8.99 4.42 -0.26
N ARG A 55 8.94 3.59 -1.32
CA ARG A 55 9.07 2.14 -1.20
C ARG A 55 10.45 1.70 -1.63
N TYR A 56 11.18 1.11 -0.70
CA TYR A 56 12.48 0.49 -0.93
C TYR A 56 12.31 -1.02 -1.07
N LEU A 57 12.95 -1.58 -2.08
CA LEU A 57 12.98 -3.03 -2.29
C LEU A 57 14.31 -3.57 -1.77
N TRP A 58 14.25 -4.41 -0.75
CA TRP A 58 15.43 -5.03 -0.16
C TRP A 58 15.38 -6.54 -0.29
N LYS A 59 16.39 -7.13 -0.93
CA LYS A 59 16.50 -8.58 -1.05
C LYS A 59 17.31 -9.13 0.13
N SER A 60 16.65 -9.98 0.91
CA SER A 60 17.21 -10.65 2.08
C SER A 60 18.13 -11.82 1.69
N GLU A 61 18.95 -12.27 2.63
CA GLU A 61 19.93 -13.35 2.41
C GLU A 61 19.28 -14.71 2.11
N ASP A 62 18.12 -14.98 2.70
CA ASP A 62 17.26 -16.13 2.42
C ASP A 62 16.46 -15.97 1.11
N GLY A 63 16.63 -14.85 0.41
CA GLY A 63 16.18 -14.63 -0.95
C GLY A 63 14.82 -13.96 -1.09
N PHE A 64 14.11 -13.70 0.01
CA PHE A 64 12.83 -13.00 -0.03
C PHE A 64 13.02 -11.52 -0.36
N LEU A 65 12.02 -10.95 -1.05
CA LEU A 65 11.97 -9.53 -1.35
C LEU A 65 11.10 -8.82 -0.33
N TRP A 66 11.71 -7.93 0.44
CA TRP A 66 11.01 -7.08 1.38
C TRP A 66 10.68 -5.74 0.73
N GLU A 67 9.44 -5.29 0.93
CA GLU A 67 8.99 -3.95 0.63
C GLU A 67 9.06 -3.11 1.92
N ILE A 68 9.96 -2.13 1.95
CA ILE A 68 10.13 -1.22 3.09
C ILE A 68 9.53 0.12 2.70
N ASP A 69 8.40 0.44 3.32
CA ASP A 69 7.64 1.66 3.11
C ASP A 69 8.00 2.71 4.18
N GLU A 70 8.66 3.80 3.77
CA GLU A 70 8.85 4.99 4.58
C GLU A 70 7.78 6.02 4.23
N PHE A 71 6.86 6.27 5.17
CA PHE A 71 5.70 7.14 4.95
C PHE A 71 6.08 8.62 5.08
N GLU A 72 5.36 9.46 4.34
CA GLU A 72 5.53 10.92 4.31
C GLU A 72 4.29 11.66 4.85
N GLY A 73 4.38 13.01 4.88
CA GLY A 73 3.28 13.88 5.29
C GLY A 73 2.82 13.62 6.73
N SER A 74 1.51 13.44 6.92
CA SER A 74 0.92 13.20 8.25
C SER A 74 1.35 11.87 8.88
N LEU A 75 1.93 10.95 8.11
CA LEU A 75 2.47 9.68 8.59
C LEU A 75 4.00 9.66 8.63
N ALA A 76 4.65 10.83 8.48
CA ALA A 76 6.11 10.94 8.50
C ALA A 76 6.72 10.30 9.77
N GLY A 77 7.77 9.49 9.57
CA GLY A 77 8.46 8.75 10.63
C GLY A 77 7.90 7.35 10.88
N LEU A 78 6.75 6.99 10.28
CA LEU A 78 6.29 5.61 10.23
C LEU A 78 7.04 4.84 9.13
N ILE A 79 7.62 3.70 9.50
CA ILE A 79 8.25 2.76 8.57
C ILE A 79 7.61 1.39 8.76
N ILE A 80 7.16 0.76 7.67
CA ILE A 80 6.61 -0.60 7.67
C ILE A 80 7.39 -1.43 6.67
N ALA A 81 7.84 -2.61 7.10
CA ALA A 81 8.44 -3.60 6.22
C ALA A 81 7.48 -4.78 6.04
N GLU A 82 7.18 -5.12 4.80
CA GLU A 82 6.29 -6.21 4.41
C GLU A 82 7.06 -7.18 3.50
N VAL A 83 6.75 -8.47 3.63
CA VAL A 83 7.27 -9.53 2.75
C VAL A 83 6.10 -10.43 2.40
N GLU A 84 5.93 -10.69 1.10
CA GLU A 84 4.92 -11.65 0.62
C GLU A 84 5.54 -13.04 0.60
N LEU A 85 4.87 -14.00 1.24
CA LEU A 85 5.24 -15.41 1.25
C LEU A 85 4.26 -16.20 0.39
N GLU A 86 4.76 -17.13 -0.41
CA GLU A 86 3.89 -18.08 -1.16
C GLU A 86 3.19 -19.07 -0.22
N ASP A 87 3.83 -19.37 0.92
CA ASP A 87 3.34 -20.26 1.97
C ASP A 87 3.63 -19.62 3.34
N GLU A 88 2.61 -19.58 4.21
CA GLU A 88 2.76 -19.09 5.60
C GLU A 88 3.74 -19.94 6.42
N ALA A 89 3.99 -21.19 6.01
CA ALA A 89 4.96 -22.07 6.66
C ALA A 89 6.41 -21.92 6.16
N ALA A 90 6.66 -21.00 5.22
CA ALA A 90 8.01 -20.75 4.72
C ALA A 90 8.95 -20.26 5.85
N GLU A 91 10.17 -20.80 5.90
CA GLU A 91 11.18 -20.32 6.85
C GLU A 91 11.66 -18.94 6.42
N LEU A 92 11.30 -17.92 7.21
CA LEU A 92 11.65 -16.52 7.01
C LEU A 92 12.63 -16.05 8.08
N SER A 93 13.78 -15.51 7.66
CA SER A 93 14.74 -14.87 8.55
C SER A 93 14.36 -13.41 8.77
N ILE A 94 13.78 -13.11 9.93
CA ILE A 94 13.39 -11.74 10.29
C ILE A 94 14.65 -10.89 10.54
N PRO A 95 14.85 -9.78 9.82
CA PRO A 95 16.02 -8.93 10.01
C PRO A 95 16.05 -8.28 11.39
N VAL A 96 17.24 -8.09 11.96
CA VAL A 96 17.42 -7.49 13.31
C VAL A 96 16.93 -6.04 13.43
N TRP A 97 16.81 -5.34 12.29
CA TRP A 97 16.27 -3.98 12.24
C TRP A 97 14.74 -3.96 12.21
N ALA A 98 14.09 -5.08 11.87
CA ALA A 98 12.65 -5.18 11.89
C ALA A 98 12.19 -5.20 13.36
N GLY A 99 11.30 -4.26 13.69
CA GLY A 99 10.83 -4.05 15.05
C GLY A 99 9.65 -4.96 15.41
N MET A 100 8.54 -4.35 15.78
CA MET A 100 7.31 -5.06 16.16
C MET A 100 6.67 -5.77 14.97
N GLU A 101 6.28 -7.03 15.15
CA GLU A 101 5.51 -7.79 14.16
C GLU A 101 4.08 -7.27 14.02
N LEU A 102 3.63 -7.04 12.78
CA LEU A 102 2.33 -6.43 12.46
C LEU A 102 1.35 -7.37 11.75
N THR A 103 1.73 -8.60 11.41
CA THR A 103 1.01 -9.53 10.50
C THR A 103 -0.49 -9.68 10.81
N HIS A 104 -0.86 -9.73 12.10
CA HIS A 104 -2.25 -9.92 12.53
C HIS A 104 -2.95 -8.62 12.98
N LEU A 105 -2.27 -7.48 12.86
CA LEU A 105 -2.74 -6.18 13.34
C LEU A 105 -3.38 -5.38 12.20
N LYS A 106 -4.68 -5.62 11.95
CA LYS A 106 -5.46 -4.99 10.86
C LYS A 106 -5.39 -3.45 10.82
N GLY A 107 -5.10 -2.81 11.96
CA GLY A 107 -4.98 -1.36 12.09
C GLY A 107 -3.82 -0.74 11.29
N TRP A 108 -2.86 -1.55 10.82
CA TRP A 108 -1.67 -1.09 10.10
C TRP A 108 -1.75 -1.26 8.57
N SER A 109 -2.88 -1.77 8.05
CA SER A 109 -3.08 -1.83 6.60
C SER A 109 -3.17 -0.44 5.98
N ASN A 110 -2.74 -0.28 4.71
CA ASN A 110 -2.87 1.00 4.00
C ASN A 110 -4.31 1.56 4.04
N ALA A 111 -5.33 0.71 3.96
CA ALA A 111 -6.73 1.14 4.06
C ALA A 111 -7.08 1.68 5.46
N ALA A 112 -6.55 1.07 6.52
CA ALA A 112 -6.73 1.55 7.88
C ALA A 112 -5.97 2.87 8.12
N LEU A 113 -4.73 2.98 7.62
CA LEU A 113 -3.94 4.21 7.70
C LEU A 113 -4.64 5.37 6.98
N VAL A 114 -5.17 5.16 5.77
CA VAL A 114 -5.95 6.19 5.04
C VAL A 114 -7.14 6.64 5.89
N LYS A 115 -7.86 5.69 6.53
CA LYS A 115 -9.02 6.00 7.36
C LYS A 115 -8.68 6.80 8.62
N MET A 116 -7.46 6.68 9.15
CA MET A 116 -7.00 7.51 10.28
C MET A 116 -6.74 8.97 9.88
N LEU A 117 -6.51 9.22 8.60
CA LEU A 117 -6.28 10.56 8.04
C LEU A 117 -7.57 11.26 7.57
N SER A 118 -8.67 10.51 7.47
CA SER A 118 -10.01 10.99 7.11
C SER A 118 -10.75 11.62 8.29
#